data_AF-W1PFD4-F1
#
_entry.id   AF-W1PFD4-F1
#
_cell.length_a   1.000
_cell.length_b   1.000
_cell.length_c   1.000
_cell.angle_alpha   90.00
_cell.angle_beta   90.00
_cell.angle_gamma   90.00
#
_symmetry.space_group_name_H-M   'P 1'
#
loop_
_entity.id
_entity.type
_entity.pdbx_description
1 polymer ?
#
loop_
_entity_poly.entity_id
_entity_poly.type
_entity_poly.pdbx_seq_one_letter_code
_entity_poly.pdbx_strand_id
1 'polypeptide(L)'
;MHGFSARLSRAQLARLEQLSGHCATRRDTYAKLFTTSTPRFLGLRKRNGIWPVASFGREVIVGIIDTGIWSESESFSDHGLSVVPEKWKGACENGTGFTPSLCNRKLIGARSFR
;
A
#
# COMPACT_ATOMS: atom_id res chain seq x y z
N MET A 1 20.89 -3.42 1.66
CA MET A 1 19.76 -4.16 1.02
C MET A 1 20.38 -5.29 0.21
N HIS A 2 20.16 -6.56 0.58
CA HIS A 2 20.85 -7.73 -0.02
C HIS A 2 19.83 -8.71 -0.64
N GLY A 3 19.05 -8.23 -1.61
CA GLY A 3 18.05 -9.05 -2.30
C GLY A 3 17.64 -8.41 -3.64
N PHE A 4 17.22 -9.24 -4.58
CA PHE A 4 16.75 -8.83 -5.91
C PHE A 4 15.69 -9.83 -6.42
N SER A 5 14.92 -9.42 -7.43
CA SER A 5 14.05 -10.30 -8.20
C SER A 5 14.63 -10.52 -9.60
N ALA A 6 14.54 -11.73 -10.13
CA ALA A 6 15.02 -12.07 -11.46
C ALA A 6 14.17 -13.18 -12.09
N ARG A 7 14.06 -13.16 -13.42
CA ARG A 7 13.50 -14.29 -14.18
C ARG A 7 14.61 -15.28 -14.47
N LEU A 8 14.48 -16.50 -13.92
CA LEU A 8 15.47 -17.57 -14.06
C LEU A 8 14.82 -18.83 -14.64
N SER A 9 15.55 -19.53 -15.49
CA SER A 9 15.23 -20.92 -15.82
C SER A 9 15.48 -21.83 -14.61
N ARG A 10 14.91 -23.04 -14.63
CA ARG A 10 15.15 -24.02 -13.54
C ARG A 10 16.64 -24.35 -13.38
N ALA A 11 17.39 -24.43 -14.48
CA ALA A 11 18.83 -24.69 -14.45
C ALA A 11 19.62 -23.51 -13.86
N GLN A 12 19.24 -22.28 -14.20
CA GLN A 12 19.86 -21.08 -13.63
C GLN A 12 19.59 -20.97 -12.12
N LEU A 13 18.36 -21.26 -11.69
CA LEU A 13 18.00 -21.28 -10.28
C LEU A 13 18.83 -22.31 -9.50
N ALA A 14 18.93 -23.54 -10.01
CA ALA A 14 19.72 -24.59 -9.37
C ALA A 14 21.20 -24.22 -9.23
N ARG A 15 21.79 -23.54 -10.23
CA ARG A 15 23.16 -23.04 -10.14
C ARG A 15 23.32 -21.93 -9.12
N LEU A 16 22.34 -21.02 -9.01
CA LEU A 16 22.35 -19.91 -8.07
C LEU A 16 22.25 -20.39 -6.61
N GLU A 17 21.45 -21.41 -6.34
CA GLU A 17 21.27 -22.01 -5.01
C GLU A 17 22.52 -22.75 -4.48
N GLN A 18 23.50 -23.03 -5.34
CA GLN A 18 24.78 -23.65 -4.95
C GLN A 18 25.88 -22.62 -4.64
N LEU A 19 25.63 -21.33 -4.84
CA LEU A 19 26.61 -20.28 -4.55
C LEU A 19 26.69 -20.06 -3.04
N SER A 20 27.91 -19.95 -2.49
CA SER A 20 28.12 -19.70 -1.06
C SER A 20 27.47 -18.42 -0.53
N GLY A 21 27.19 -17.45 -1.42
CA GLY A 21 26.48 -16.21 -1.10
C GLY A 21 24.95 -16.28 -1.20
N HIS A 22 24.37 -17.43 -1.57
CA HIS A 22 22.92 -17.61 -1.59
C HIS A 22 22.40 -17.90 -0.18
N CYS A 23 21.43 -17.11 0.26
CA CYS A 23 20.76 -17.32 1.55
C CYS A 23 19.38 -17.97 1.38
N ALA A 24 18.59 -17.49 0.42
CA ALA A 24 17.22 -17.96 0.20
C ALA A 24 16.71 -17.55 -1.19
N THR A 25 15.85 -18.41 -1.75
CA THR A 25 15.05 -18.14 -2.95
C THR A 25 13.57 -18.32 -2.61
N ARG A 26 12.72 -17.49 -3.20
CA ARG A 26 11.25 -17.60 -3.10
C ARG A 26 10.69 -17.38 -4.50
N ARG A 27 9.76 -18.24 -4.91
CA ARG A 27 9.05 -18.03 -6.18
C ARG A 27 8.17 -16.81 -6.04
N ASP A 28 8.15 -15.98 -7.07
CA ASP A 28 7.19 -14.89 -7.15
C ASP A 28 5.77 -15.45 -7.27
N THR A 29 4.87 -14.98 -6.39
CA THR A 29 3.48 -15.46 -6.31
C THR A 29 2.55 -14.31 -6.03
N TYR A 30 1.40 -14.30 -6.70
CA TYR A 30 0.33 -13.34 -6.43
C TYR A 30 -0.61 -13.85 -5.35
N ALA A 31 -1.01 -12.98 -4.42
CA ALA A 31 -2.07 -13.25 -3.48
C ALA A 31 -3.44 -12.95 -4.10
N LYS A 32 -4.47 -13.69 -3.70
CA LYS A 32 -5.86 -13.39 -4.05
C LYS A 32 -6.48 -12.46 -3.00
N LEU A 33 -7.08 -11.36 -3.44
CA LEU A 33 -7.75 -10.40 -2.56
C LEU A 33 -9.04 -10.99 -1.98
N PHE A 34 -9.21 -10.90 -0.67
CA PHE A 34 -10.43 -11.23 0.06
C PHE A 34 -10.71 -10.12 1.09
N THR A 35 -11.71 -9.26 0.90
CA THR A 35 -11.90 -8.09 1.79
C THR A 35 -13.34 -7.72 2.15
N THR A 36 -14.35 -8.55 1.86
CA THR A 36 -15.76 -8.11 2.00
C THR A 36 -16.29 -8.04 3.44
N SER A 37 -15.66 -8.64 4.45
CA SER A 37 -16.19 -8.64 5.83
C SER A 37 -15.14 -8.52 6.96
N THR A 38 -13.92 -8.11 6.62
CA THR A 38 -12.78 -8.13 7.55
C THR A 38 -13.01 -7.35 8.85
N PRO A 39 -13.58 -6.12 8.86
CA PRO A 39 -13.77 -5.39 10.12
C PRO A 39 -14.70 -6.10 11.10
N ARG A 40 -15.79 -6.71 10.62
CA ARG A 40 -16.72 -7.49 11.46
C ARG A 40 -16.04 -8.76 11.97
N PHE A 41 -15.35 -9.47 11.09
CA PHE A 41 -14.60 -10.69 11.45
C PHE A 41 -13.55 -10.42 12.53
N LEU A 42 -12.81 -9.32 12.42
CA LEU A 42 -11.82 -8.90 13.41
C LEU A 42 -12.41 -8.22 14.66
N GLY A 43 -13.74 -8.08 14.75
CA GLY A 43 -14.40 -7.45 15.89
C GLY A 43 -14.14 -5.94 16.02
N LEU A 44 -13.74 -5.25 14.95
CA LEU A 44 -13.50 -3.81 14.94
C LEU A 44 -14.82 -3.04 15.05
N ARG A 45 -14.93 -2.18 16.06
CA ARG A 45 -16.16 -1.45 16.39
C ARG A 45 -15.87 0.03 16.54
N LYS A 46 -16.82 0.88 16.13
CA LYS A 46 -16.66 2.34 16.20
C LYS A 46 -16.61 2.89 17.63
N ARG A 47 -17.33 2.28 18.57
CA ARG A 47 -17.49 2.83 19.93
C ARG A 47 -16.55 2.22 20.97
N ASN A 48 -15.88 1.12 20.67
CA ASN A 48 -14.98 0.43 21.59
C ASN A 48 -13.94 -0.42 20.84
N GLY A 49 -12.93 -0.90 21.55
CA GLY A 49 -11.83 -1.67 20.98
C GLY A 49 -10.75 -0.79 20.36
N ILE A 50 -9.97 -1.36 19.43
CA ILE A 50 -8.72 -0.72 18.96
C ILE A 50 -8.93 0.56 18.14
N TRP A 51 -10.05 0.70 17.42
CA TRP A 51 -10.32 1.88 16.60
C TRP A 51 -10.34 3.19 17.41
N PRO A 52 -11.17 3.35 18.44
CA PRO A 52 -11.12 4.56 19.26
C PRO A 52 -9.79 4.71 20.01
N VAL A 53 -9.19 3.62 20.50
CA VAL A 53 -7.90 3.65 21.22
C VAL A 53 -6.77 4.19 20.32
N ALA A 54 -6.73 3.78 19.06
CA ALA A 54 -5.76 4.24 18.07
C ALA A 54 -6.20 5.53 17.35
N SER A 55 -7.22 6.24 17.86
CA SER A 55 -7.77 7.44 17.21
C SER A 55 -8.11 7.24 15.73
N PHE A 56 -8.61 6.05 15.38
CA PHE A 56 -8.93 5.63 14.02
C PHE A 56 -7.75 5.74 13.03
N GLY A 57 -6.51 5.68 13.53
CA GLY A 57 -5.30 5.83 12.71
C GLY A 57 -4.95 7.27 12.38
N ARG A 58 -5.45 8.26 13.13
CA ARG A 58 -5.06 9.67 12.97
C ARG A 58 -3.53 9.80 12.95
N GLU A 59 -3.03 10.64 12.04
CA GLU A 59 -1.60 10.91 11.81
C GLU A 59 -0.76 9.72 11.30
N VAL A 60 -1.36 8.55 11.09
CA VAL A 60 -0.71 7.42 10.41
C VAL A 60 -0.92 7.57 8.91
N ILE A 61 0.17 7.43 8.15
CA ILE A 61 0.14 7.47 6.68
C ILE A 61 0.45 6.06 6.19
N VAL A 62 -0.46 5.49 5.42
CA VAL A 62 -0.32 4.14 4.85
C VAL A 62 0.02 4.28 3.37
N GLY A 63 1.20 3.81 2.97
CA GLY A 63 1.59 3.71 1.57
C GLY A 63 1.08 2.41 0.96
N ILE A 64 0.45 2.50 -0.21
CA ILE A 64 -0.03 1.34 -0.98
C ILE A 64 0.73 1.32 -2.32
N ILE A 65 1.40 0.21 -2.61
CA ILE A 65 2.05 -0.04 -3.91
C ILE A 65 1.12 -0.99 -4.68
N ASP A 66 0.39 -0.45 -5.64
CA ASP A 66 -0.63 -1.17 -6.41
C ASP A 66 -0.61 -0.68 -7.88
N THR A 67 -1.57 -1.15 -8.66
CA THR A 67 -1.87 -0.79 -10.05
C THR A 67 -2.41 0.62 -10.24
N GLY A 68 -2.76 1.33 -9.17
CA GLY A 68 -3.26 2.69 -9.21
C GLY A 68 -4.36 2.94 -8.18
N ILE A 69 -5.20 3.93 -8.45
CA ILE A 69 -6.31 4.32 -7.58
C ILE A 69 -7.45 4.94 -8.41
N TRP A 70 -8.69 4.75 -7.95
CA TRP A 70 -9.86 5.50 -8.43
C TRP A 70 -10.19 6.58 -7.39
N SER A 71 -9.63 7.78 -7.57
CA SER A 71 -9.68 8.89 -6.60
C SER A 71 -11.09 9.35 -6.25
N GLU A 72 -12.03 9.23 -7.19
CA GLU A 72 -13.40 9.74 -7.12
C GLU A 72 -14.33 8.83 -6.31
N SER A 73 -13.82 7.68 -5.82
CA SER A 73 -14.60 6.78 -4.98
C SER A 73 -14.89 7.44 -3.63
N GLU A 74 -16.12 7.26 -3.13
CA GLU A 74 -16.52 7.75 -1.79
C GLU A 74 -15.62 7.22 -0.67
N SER A 75 -14.94 6.09 -0.87
CA SER A 75 -13.96 5.55 0.09
C SER A 75 -12.75 6.47 0.32
N PHE A 76 -12.51 7.41 -0.61
CA PHE A 76 -11.45 8.42 -0.55
C PHE A 76 -11.99 9.84 -0.29
N SER A 77 -13.25 9.95 0.12
CA SER A 77 -13.83 11.20 0.61
C SER A 77 -13.08 11.71 1.85
N ASP A 78 -12.88 13.02 1.92
CA ASP A 78 -12.13 13.67 3.00
C ASP A 78 -13.02 14.37 4.05
N HIS A 79 -14.33 14.11 3.99
CA HIS A 79 -15.30 14.61 4.94
C HIS A 79 -14.98 14.13 6.37
N GLY A 80 -14.93 15.08 7.31
CA GLY A 80 -14.61 14.81 8.71
C GLY A 80 -13.12 14.52 9.00
N LEU A 81 -12.24 14.64 8.01
CA LEU A 81 -10.79 14.50 8.22
C LEU A 81 -10.13 15.84 8.52
N SER A 82 -9.18 15.81 9.45
CA SER A 82 -8.28 16.92 9.76
C SER A 82 -7.33 17.21 8.59
N VAL A 83 -6.55 18.28 8.71
CA VAL A 83 -5.47 18.61 7.76
C VAL A 83 -4.45 17.46 7.64
N VAL A 84 -3.77 17.44 6.49
CA VAL A 84 -2.68 16.49 6.22
C VAL A 84 -1.56 16.67 7.26
N PRO A 85 -1.00 15.60 7.84
CA PRO A 85 0.08 15.73 8.83
C PRO A 85 1.30 16.47 8.28
N GLU A 86 1.88 17.40 9.04
CA GLU A 86 3.01 18.25 8.60
C GLU A 86 4.28 17.45 8.23
N LYS A 87 4.42 16.26 8.81
CA LYS A 87 5.50 15.30 8.51
C LYS A 87 5.40 14.69 7.11
N TRP A 88 4.25 14.79 6.45
CA TRP A 88 4.08 14.32 5.08
C TRP A 88 4.89 15.20 4.12
N LYS A 89 5.74 14.57 3.31
CA LYS A 89 6.60 15.23 2.31
C LYS A 89 6.46 14.61 0.91
N GLY A 90 5.46 13.76 0.70
CA GLY A 90 5.18 13.19 -0.62
C GLY A 90 4.46 14.20 -1.53
N ALA A 91 4.17 13.78 -2.75
CA ALA A 91 3.53 14.60 -3.77
C ALA A 91 2.34 13.88 -4.39
N CYS A 92 1.50 14.65 -5.07
CA CYS A 92 0.57 14.14 -6.06
C CYS A 92 1.05 14.54 -7.44
N GLU A 93 1.42 13.54 -8.22
CA GLU A 93 1.98 13.72 -9.55
C GLU A 93 0.87 13.78 -10.60
N ASN A 94 1.14 14.49 -11.70
CA ASN A 94 0.30 14.40 -12.90
C ASN A 94 0.43 13.00 -13.52
N GLY A 95 -0.67 12.49 -14.03
CA GLY A 95 -0.74 11.22 -14.75
C GLY A 95 -1.83 11.21 -15.82
N THR A 96 -1.96 10.10 -16.54
CA THR A 96 -3.03 9.92 -17.52
C THR A 96 -4.38 9.94 -16.82
N GLY A 97 -5.21 10.95 -17.09
CA GLY A 97 -6.52 11.11 -16.44
C GLY A 97 -6.44 11.44 -14.95
N PHE A 98 -5.27 11.84 -14.44
CA PHE A 98 -5.08 12.18 -13.04
C PHE A 98 -4.34 13.50 -12.90
N THR A 99 -4.91 14.44 -12.15
CA THR A 99 -4.27 15.72 -11.82
C THR A 99 -4.00 15.82 -10.32
N PRO A 100 -3.00 16.60 -9.86
CA PRO A 100 -2.70 16.81 -8.45
C PRO A 100 -3.91 17.28 -7.62
N SER A 101 -4.88 17.94 -8.24
CA SER A 101 -6.12 18.39 -7.61
C SER A 101 -7.07 17.26 -7.20
N LEU A 102 -6.87 16.04 -7.69
CA LEU A 102 -7.64 14.86 -7.28
C LEU A 102 -7.16 14.29 -5.92
N CYS A 103 -6.01 14.75 -5.42
CA CYS A 103 -5.62 14.51 -4.05
C CYS A 103 -6.33 15.45 -3.09
N ASN A 104 -6.58 14.96 -1.88
CA ASN A 104 -7.34 15.65 -0.85
C ASN A 104 -6.80 15.29 0.54
N ARG A 105 -7.53 15.54 1.64
CA ARG A 105 -7.05 15.19 2.99
C ARG A 105 -7.07 13.68 3.31
N LYS A 106 -7.64 12.86 2.44
CA LYS A 106 -7.67 11.38 2.52
C LYS A 106 -6.64 10.72 1.62
N LEU A 107 -6.67 11.00 0.32
CA LEU A 107 -5.65 10.64 -0.66
C LEU A 107 -4.63 11.77 -0.72
N ILE A 108 -3.61 11.71 0.13
CA ILE A 108 -2.64 12.80 0.32
C ILE A 108 -1.42 12.73 -0.62
N GLY A 109 -1.31 11.64 -1.37
CA GLY A 109 -0.15 11.30 -2.20
C GLY A 109 -0.51 10.31 -3.29
N ALA A 110 -0.04 10.57 -4.51
CA ALA A 110 -0.21 9.68 -5.65
C ALA A 110 1.00 9.81 -6.59
N ARG A 111 1.64 8.68 -6.89
CA ARG A 111 2.82 8.61 -7.75
C ARG A 111 2.75 7.34 -8.57
N SER A 112 3.22 7.42 -9.80
CA SER A 112 3.41 6.25 -10.66
C SER A 112 4.89 6.00 -10.88
N PHE A 113 5.28 4.73 -10.89
CA PHE A 113 6.64 4.31 -11.22
C PHE A 113 6.55 3.54 -12.52
N ARG A 114 7.38 3.92 -13.50
CA ARG A 114 7.54 3.21 -14.77
C ARG A 114 8.91 2.57 -14.80
#